data_AF-A0A135SI70-F1
#
_entry.id   AF-A0A135SI70-F1
#
_cell.length_a   1.000
_cell.length_b   1.000
_cell.length_c   1.000
_cell.angle_alpha   90.00
_cell.angle_beta   90.00
_cell.angle_gamma   90.00
#
_symmetry.space_group_name_H-M   'P 1'
#
loop_
_entity.id
_entity.type
_entity.pdbx_description
1 polymer ?
#
loop_
_entity_poly.entity_id
_entity_poly.type
_entity_poly.pdbx_seq_one_letter_code
_entity_poly.pdbx_strand_id
1 'polypeptide(L)'
;MKFAVLLTSISFILPSLSHPLEDRDAPQTVHLTFHGGPASYEMTISADGQVYPTNNDISVNIIDAPDYNALSQCTFYTNGEKALVGGITPQGLQQVIIGPPQPVTGVSCVGICVATYGECYGTNGQYVGPCCNGFCAATRCRPWISSY
;
A
#
# COMPACT_ATOMS: atom_id res chain seq x y z
N MET A 1 -61.68 -36.54 34.58
CA MET A 1 -61.13 -35.17 34.52
C MET A 1 -59.98 -35.18 33.52
N LYS A 2 -60.03 -34.31 32.51
CA LYS A 2 -59.10 -34.22 31.38
C LYS A 2 -57.83 -33.47 31.83
N PHE A 3 -56.64 -34.02 31.58
CA PHE A 3 -55.38 -33.28 31.67
C PHE A 3 -54.77 -33.15 30.27
N ALA A 4 -54.86 -31.95 29.70
CA ALA A 4 -54.17 -31.58 28.48
C ALA A 4 -52.78 -31.04 28.84
N VAL A 5 -51.73 -31.68 28.34
CA VAL A 5 -50.34 -31.21 28.47
C VAL A 5 -49.96 -30.55 27.14
N LEU A 6 -49.83 -29.22 27.15
CA LEU A 6 -49.31 -28.42 26.06
C LEU A 6 -47.78 -28.38 26.17
N LEU A 7 -47.07 -29.01 25.24
CA LEU A 7 -45.62 -28.88 25.08
C LEU A 7 -45.31 -27.62 24.26
N THR A 8 -44.67 -26.63 24.90
CA THR A 8 -44.20 -25.39 24.28
C THR A 8 -42.82 -25.59 23.65
N SER A 9 -42.71 -25.34 22.35
CA SER A 9 -41.46 -25.33 21.58
C SER A 9 -40.64 -24.07 21.88
N ILE A 10 -39.43 -24.24 22.40
CA ILE A 10 -38.47 -23.15 22.66
C ILE A 10 -37.57 -23.00 21.42
N SER A 11 -37.76 -21.93 20.65
CA SER A 11 -36.88 -21.54 19.56
C SER A 11 -35.68 -20.75 20.11
N PHE A 12 -34.47 -21.29 19.96
CA PHE A 12 -33.23 -20.56 20.23
C PHE A 12 -32.95 -19.58 19.09
N ILE A 13 -32.99 -18.28 19.37
CA ILE A 13 -32.54 -17.23 18.44
C ILE A 13 -31.07 -16.97 18.76
N LEU A 14 -30.17 -17.36 17.86
CA LEU A 14 -28.75 -16.99 17.92
C LEU A 14 -28.60 -15.51 17.54
N PRO A 15 -27.99 -14.65 18.37
CA PRO A 15 -27.60 -13.32 17.92
C PRO A 15 -26.38 -13.44 17.01
N SER A 16 -26.54 -13.11 15.73
CA SER A 16 -25.41 -12.86 14.84
C SER A 16 -24.68 -11.60 15.31
N LEU A 17 -23.44 -11.73 15.78
CA LEU A 17 -22.52 -10.61 15.97
C LEU A 17 -22.20 -10.01 14.60
N SER A 18 -23.04 -9.09 14.12
CA SER A 18 -22.68 -8.19 13.03
C SER A 18 -21.74 -7.13 13.62
N HIS A 19 -20.44 -7.36 13.53
CA HIS A 19 -19.49 -6.26 13.70
C HIS A 19 -19.80 -5.23 12.62
N PRO A 20 -19.94 -3.94 12.96
CA PRO A 20 -19.99 -2.90 11.94
C PRO A 20 -18.73 -3.06 11.09
N LEU A 21 -18.89 -3.05 9.76
CA LEU A 21 -17.78 -2.84 8.87
C LEU A 21 -17.23 -1.46 9.24
N GLU A 22 -16.13 -1.44 9.99
CA GLU A 22 -15.31 -0.25 10.13
C GLU A 22 -15.13 0.32 8.73
N ASP A 23 -15.53 1.58 8.55
CA ASP A 23 -15.35 2.33 7.30
C ASP A 23 -13.91 2.09 6.86
N ARG A 24 -13.72 1.26 5.83
CA ARG A 24 -12.36 0.90 5.42
C ARG A 24 -11.79 2.19 4.87
N ASP A 25 -10.91 2.81 5.64
CA ASP A 25 -10.19 4.04 5.31
C ASP A 25 -9.97 4.09 3.79
N ALA A 26 -10.44 5.17 3.16
CA ALA A 26 -10.34 5.33 1.73
C ALA A 26 -8.91 5.01 1.26
N PRO A 27 -8.73 4.33 0.12
CA PRO A 27 -7.42 3.93 -0.36
C PRO A 27 -6.50 5.15 -0.45
N GLN A 28 -5.30 5.02 0.15
CA GLN A 28 -4.32 6.10 0.26
C GLN A 28 -3.95 6.65 -1.13
N THR A 29 -3.80 7.96 -1.24
CA THR A 29 -3.26 8.61 -2.43
C THR A 29 -1.75 8.42 -2.51
N VAL A 30 -1.26 8.03 -3.68
CA VAL A 30 0.15 7.75 -3.98
C VAL A 30 0.67 8.77 -4.98
N HIS A 31 1.83 9.37 -4.70
CA HIS A 31 2.52 10.27 -5.62
C HIS A 31 3.77 9.59 -6.19
N LEU A 32 3.85 9.52 -7.51
CA LEU A 32 4.96 8.90 -8.22
C LEU A 32 5.56 9.87 -9.23
N THR A 33 6.89 9.96 -9.26
CA THR A 33 7.61 10.69 -10.31
C THR A 33 8.48 9.71 -11.08
N PHE A 34 8.25 9.61 -12.39
CA PHE A 34 8.94 8.71 -13.30
C PHE A 34 10.06 9.47 -14.01
N HIS A 35 11.27 8.92 -14.01
CA HIS A 35 12.45 9.52 -14.62
C HIS A 35 13.01 8.61 -15.70
N GLY A 36 13.28 9.18 -16.88
CA GLY A 36 13.93 8.52 -18.00
C GLY A 36 14.90 9.46 -18.72
N GLY A 37 16.20 9.22 -18.57
CA GLY A 37 17.22 10.13 -19.09
C GLY A 37 17.04 11.55 -18.53
N PRO A 38 16.95 12.59 -19.38
CA PRO A 38 16.72 13.97 -18.94
C PRO A 38 15.23 14.33 -18.76
N ALA A 39 14.30 13.40 -19.01
CA ALA A 39 12.85 13.66 -18.99
C ALA A 39 12.16 13.00 -17.80
N SER A 40 11.06 13.60 -17.34
CA SER A 40 10.24 13.06 -16.26
C SER A 40 8.75 13.36 -16.44
N TYR A 41 7.91 12.60 -15.73
CA TYR A 41 6.47 12.85 -15.59
C TYR A 41 5.97 12.38 -14.22
N GLU A 42 4.83 12.90 -13.78
CA GLU A 42 4.25 12.63 -12.47
C GLU A 42 2.89 11.93 -12.60
N MET A 43 2.55 11.12 -11.60
CA MET A 43 1.23 10.53 -11.44
C MET A 43 0.77 10.62 -9.99
N THR A 44 -0.51 10.93 -9.82
CA THR A 44 -1.23 10.82 -8.55
C THR A 44 -2.33 9.79 -8.72
N ILE A 45 -2.25 8.69 -7.98
CA ILE A 45 -3.19 7.55 -8.11
C ILE A 45 -3.69 7.10 -6.74
N SER A 46 -4.85 6.45 -6.69
CA SER A 46 -5.34 5.83 -5.46
C SER A 46 -4.79 4.40 -5.33
N ALA A 47 -4.46 3.98 -4.11
CA ALA A 47 -4.01 2.63 -3.79
C ALA A 47 -5.17 1.61 -3.67
N ASP A 48 -6.06 1.62 -4.66
CA ASP A 48 -7.31 0.85 -4.71
C ASP A 48 -7.20 -0.46 -5.51
N GLY A 49 -6.01 -0.75 -6.04
CA GLY A 49 -5.74 -1.90 -6.91
C GLY A 49 -6.22 -1.74 -8.35
N GLN A 50 -6.76 -0.60 -8.75
CA GLN A 50 -7.04 -0.32 -10.15
C GLN A 50 -5.73 -0.09 -10.91
N VAL A 51 -5.77 -0.33 -12.23
CA VAL A 51 -4.64 -0.05 -13.11
C VAL A 51 -4.85 1.33 -13.73
N TYR A 52 -3.91 2.23 -13.45
CA TYR A 52 -3.86 3.57 -14.01
C TYR A 52 -2.88 3.60 -15.18
N PRO A 53 -3.33 3.84 -16.42
CA PRO A 53 -2.43 3.93 -17.56
C PRO A 53 -1.57 5.19 -17.46
N THR A 54 -0.28 5.07 -17.79
CA THR A 54 0.66 6.22 -17.79
C THR A 54 0.51 7.07 -19.04
N ASN A 55 0.16 6.44 -20.18
CA ASN A 55 0.11 7.04 -21.52
C ASN A 55 1.38 7.82 -21.87
N ASN A 56 2.55 7.27 -21.53
CA ASN A 56 3.84 7.93 -21.74
C ASN A 56 4.90 6.94 -22.25
N ASP A 57 5.64 7.34 -23.29
CA ASP A 57 6.65 6.51 -23.95
C ASP A 57 8.09 6.74 -23.43
N ILE A 58 8.28 7.56 -22.40
CA ILE A 58 9.59 7.77 -21.78
C ILE A 58 10.12 6.44 -21.23
N SER A 59 11.36 6.11 -21.57
CA SER A 59 12.05 4.93 -21.03
C SER A 59 12.51 5.18 -19.59
N VAL A 60 11.68 4.76 -18.64
CA VAL A 60 11.87 4.99 -17.22
C VAL A 60 12.96 4.07 -16.66
N ASN A 61 13.86 4.64 -15.87
CA ASN A 61 14.88 3.89 -15.12
C ASN A 61 14.79 4.10 -13.60
N ILE A 62 14.15 5.19 -13.14
CA ILE A 62 13.97 5.51 -11.72
C ILE A 62 12.54 6.02 -11.51
N ILE A 63 11.91 5.61 -10.41
CA ILE A 63 10.63 6.12 -9.95
C ILE A 63 10.78 6.58 -8.51
N ASP A 64 10.50 7.84 -8.23
CA ASP A 64 10.43 8.35 -6.85
C ASP A 64 9.05 8.07 -6.26
N ALA A 65 9.02 7.63 -5.01
CA ALA A 65 7.80 7.40 -4.23
C ALA A 65 7.99 7.98 -2.81
N PRO A 66 7.86 9.31 -2.62
CA PRO A 66 8.23 9.98 -1.38
C PRO A 66 7.33 9.64 -0.19
N ASP A 67 6.10 9.20 -0.45
CA ASP A 67 5.04 9.04 0.53
C ASP A 67 4.39 7.64 0.51
N TYR A 68 5.01 6.68 -0.18
CA TYR A 68 4.45 5.34 -0.34
C TYR A 68 5.50 4.25 -0.54
N ASN A 69 5.23 3.04 -0.04
CA ASN A 69 6.14 1.91 -0.20
C ASN A 69 5.95 1.25 -1.57
N ALA A 70 6.22 2.01 -2.64
CA ALA A 70 5.90 1.62 -4.00
C ALA A 70 6.62 0.33 -4.46
N LEU A 71 7.80 0.03 -3.89
CA LEU A 71 8.52 -1.20 -4.23
C LEU A 71 7.75 -2.47 -3.85
N SER A 72 7.04 -2.44 -2.71
CA SER A 72 6.32 -3.62 -2.19
C SER A 72 4.82 -3.56 -2.44
N GLN A 73 4.26 -2.36 -2.61
CA GLN A 73 2.81 -2.15 -2.69
C GLN A 73 2.33 -1.71 -4.07
N CYS A 74 3.22 -1.49 -5.05
CA CYS A 74 2.83 -1.18 -6.42
C CYS A 74 3.34 -2.22 -7.42
N THR A 75 2.52 -2.46 -8.44
CA THR A 75 2.89 -3.19 -9.64
C THR A 75 3.04 -2.19 -10.79
N PHE A 76 4.24 -2.15 -11.36
CA PHE A 76 4.52 -1.38 -12.57
C PHE A 76 4.34 -2.29 -13.78
N TYR A 77 3.50 -1.90 -14.74
CA TYR A 77 3.29 -2.66 -15.97
C TYR A 77 4.22 -2.13 -17.06
N THR A 78 4.82 -3.05 -17.82
CA THR A 78 5.78 -2.78 -18.89
C THR A 78 5.56 -3.78 -20.00
N ASN A 79 5.93 -3.44 -21.23
CA ASN A 79 5.82 -4.37 -22.37
C ASN A 79 6.92 -5.44 -22.37
N GLY A 80 8.09 -5.13 -21.81
CA GLY A 80 9.22 -6.04 -21.71
C GLY A 80 9.39 -6.65 -20.31
N GLU A 81 10.30 -7.61 -20.23
CA GLU A 81 10.82 -8.08 -18.96
C GLU A 81 11.46 -6.94 -18.18
N LYS A 82 11.31 -6.97 -16.85
CA LYS A 82 11.91 -5.99 -15.95
C LYS A 82 12.34 -6.64 -14.65
N ALA A 83 13.34 -6.04 -14.04
CA ALA A 83 13.68 -6.20 -12.64
C ALA A 83 13.41 -4.89 -11.91
N LEU A 84 12.94 -5.00 -10.67
CA LEU A 84 12.72 -3.88 -9.77
C LEU A 84 13.68 -4.00 -8.58
N VAL A 85 14.34 -2.90 -8.23
CA VAL A 85 15.22 -2.84 -7.06
C VAL A 85 14.90 -1.57 -6.27
N GLY A 86 14.99 -1.64 -4.95
CA GLY A 86 14.85 -0.47 -4.09
C GLY A 86 16.09 0.43 -4.13
N GLY A 87 15.87 1.73 -4.25
CA GLY A 87 16.88 2.77 -4.10
C GLY A 87 16.49 3.77 -3.02
N ILE A 88 17.45 4.56 -2.56
CA ILE A 88 17.23 5.66 -1.60
C ILE A 88 18.00 6.87 -2.12
N THR A 89 17.35 8.01 -2.26
CA THR A 89 18.03 9.27 -2.64
C THR A 89 18.98 9.73 -1.53
N PRO A 90 19.95 10.62 -1.83
CA PRO A 90 20.75 11.25 -0.77
C PRO A 90 19.92 12.00 0.29
N GLN A 91 18.69 12.40 -0.05
CA GLN A 91 17.73 13.04 0.85
C GLN A 91 16.89 12.03 1.66
N GLY A 92 17.10 10.73 1.47
CA GLY A 92 16.40 9.68 2.21
C GLY A 92 15.03 9.32 1.65
N LEU A 93 14.74 9.67 0.38
CA LEU A 93 13.48 9.31 -0.28
C LEU A 93 13.58 7.95 -0.95
N GLN A 94 12.53 7.13 -0.80
CA GLN A 94 12.44 5.85 -1.46
C GLN A 94 12.34 6.00 -2.99
N GLN A 95 13.09 5.16 -3.70
CA GLN A 95 13.04 5.02 -5.15
C GLN A 95 12.81 3.56 -5.55
N VAL A 96 12.19 3.38 -6.71
CA VAL A 96 12.14 2.10 -7.42
C VAL A 96 13.00 2.24 -8.68
N ILE A 97 14.02 1.40 -8.79
CA ILE A 97 14.91 1.34 -9.94
C ILE A 97 14.37 0.24 -10.87
N ILE A 98 14.18 0.59 -12.15
CA ILE A 98 13.69 -0.32 -13.19
C ILE A 98 14.83 -0.63 -14.16
N GLY A 99 15.11 -1.91 -14.36
CA GLY A 99 16.10 -2.39 -15.33
C GLY A 99 15.55 -3.52 -16.21
N PRO A 100 15.80 -3.51 -17.54
CA PRO A 100 16.37 -2.41 -18.32
C PRO A 100 15.42 -1.20 -18.39
N PRO A 101 15.94 0.02 -18.68
CA PRO A 101 15.11 1.21 -18.88
C PRO A 101 14.06 0.99 -19.97
N GLN A 102 12.79 1.25 -19.67
CA GLN A 102 11.69 0.99 -20.60
C GLN A 102 10.43 1.78 -20.22
N PRO A 103 9.48 1.98 -21.15
CA PRO A 103 8.21 2.61 -20.83
C PRO A 103 7.40 1.79 -19.82
N VAL A 104 6.95 2.48 -18.76
CA VAL A 104 5.91 1.97 -17.86
C VAL A 104 4.58 2.26 -18.52
N THR A 105 3.77 1.24 -18.79
CA THR A 105 2.48 1.37 -19.50
C THR A 105 1.30 1.58 -18.55
N GLY A 106 1.46 1.17 -17.30
CA GLY A 106 0.47 1.41 -16.25
C GLY A 106 1.01 1.11 -14.87
N VAL A 107 0.26 1.53 -13.85
CA VAL A 107 0.62 1.36 -12.45
C VAL A 107 -0.61 0.94 -11.67
N SER A 108 -0.44 0.00 -10.75
CA SER A 108 -1.48 -0.35 -9.78
C SER A 108 -0.86 -0.43 -8.40
N CYS A 109 -1.41 0.29 -7.44
CA CYS A 109 -0.96 0.27 -6.04
C CYS A 109 -2.07 -0.24 -5.14
N VAL A 110 -1.70 -0.91 -4.04
CA VAL A 110 -2.67 -1.52 -3.11
C VAL A 110 -2.33 -1.28 -1.65
N GLY A 111 -3.37 -0.95 -0.89
CA GLY A 111 -3.31 -0.90 0.56
C GLY A 111 -2.74 0.42 1.09
N ILE A 112 -2.39 0.39 2.37
CA ILE A 112 -1.96 1.56 3.12
C ILE A 112 -0.56 1.33 3.69
N CYS A 113 0.13 2.41 4.01
CA CYS A 113 1.40 2.35 4.72
C CYS A 113 1.37 3.28 5.94
N VAL A 114 2.26 3.00 6.89
CA VAL A 114 2.41 3.76 8.12
C VAL A 114 3.37 4.92 7.87
N ALA A 115 2.91 6.14 8.16
CA ALA A 115 3.74 7.33 8.04
C ALA A 115 4.99 7.26 8.95
N THR A 116 5.99 8.08 8.64
CA THR A 116 7.21 8.19 9.46
C THR A 116 6.86 8.45 10.93
N TYR A 117 7.55 7.76 11.84
CA TYR A 117 7.30 7.74 13.28
C TYR A 117 5.99 7.08 13.76
N GLY A 118 5.10 6.67 12.85
CA GLY A 118 3.92 5.86 13.18
C GLY A 118 4.29 4.45 13.66
N GLU A 119 3.30 3.74 14.19
CA GLU A 119 3.47 2.38 14.75
C GLU A 119 3.34 1.32 13.66
N CYS A 120 4.46 0.72 13.26
CA CYS A 120 4.48 -0.42 12.33
C CYS A 120 4.14 -1.75 13.03
N TYR A 121 4.26 -1.79 14.36
CA TYR A 121 3.71 -2.85 15.21
C TYR A 121 2.92 -2.22 16.35
N GLY A 122 1.70 -2.73 16.57
CA GLY A 122 0.86 -2.31 17.68
C GLY A 122 1.38 -2.79 19.04
N THR A 123 0.74 -2.35 20.12
CA THR A 123 1.11 -2.66 21.51
C THR A 123 1.06 -4.15 21.87
N ASN A 124 0.28 -4.94 21.12
CA ASN A 124 0.21 -6.40 21.23
C ASN A 124 1.22 -7.14 20.31
N GLY A 125 2.11 -6.42 19.62
CA GLY A 125 3.03 -6.99 18.64
C GLY A 125 2.38 -7.34 17.30
N GLN A 126 1.15 -6.91 17.04
CA GLN A 126 0.49 -7.12 15.74
C GLN A 126 1.11 -6.21 14.67
N TYR A 127 1.43 -6.78 13.51
CA TYR A 127 1.89 -5.99 12.36
C TYR A 127 0.75 -5.10 11.83
N VAL A 128 1.01 -3.79 11.75
CA VAL A 128 0.05 -2.78 11.29
C VAL A 128 0.18 -2.56 9.79
N GLY A 129 1.42 -2.40 9.30
CA GLY A 129 1.68 -2.15 7.89
C GLY A 129 3.13 -1.73 7.63
N PRO A 130 3.53 -1.66 6.35
CA PRO A 130 4.86 -1.22 5.96
C PRO A 130 5.01 0.28 6.22
N CYS A 131 6.24 0.73 6.45
CA CYS A 131 6.52 2.17 6.51
C CYS A 131 6.46 2.75 5.10
N CYS A 132 5.82 3.91 4.94
CA CYS A 132 5.65 4.55 3.63
C CYS A 132 6.99 4.91 2.98
N ASN A 133 7.89 5.51 3.74
CA ASN A 133 9.20 5.92 3.26
C ASN A 133 10.23 5.71 4.38
N GLY A 134 10.65 4.46 4.55
CA GLY A 134 11.54 4.08 5.64
C GLY A 134 11.46 2.61 6.01
N PHE A 135 11.95 2.31 7.22
CA PHE A 135 11.96 0.98 7.79
C PHE A 135 11.35 0.96 9.18
N CYS A 136 10.90 -0.21 9.61
CA CYS A 136 10.34 -0.42 10.94
C CYS A 136 11.45 -0.75 11.95
N ALA A 137 11.60 0.05 13.00
CA ALA A 137 12.57 -0.16 14.07
C ALA A 137 11.93 0.03 15.44
N ALA A 138 12.08 -0.96 16.34
CA ALA A 138 11.54 -0.95 17.70
C ALA A 138 10.06 -0.52 17.74
N THR A 139 9.23 -1.13 16.89
CA THR A 139 7.78 -0.90 16.67
C THR A 139 7.36 0.39 15.96
N ARG A 140 8.29 1.27 15.57
CA ARG A 140 7.95 2.51 14.86
C ARG A 140 8.68 2.68 13.55
N CYS A 141 8.03 3.35 12.61
CA CYS A 141 8.63 3.74 11.36
C CYS A 141 9.74 4.76 11.59
N ARG A 142 10.85 4.59 10.89
CA ARG A 142 12.01 5.48 10.87
C ARG A 142 12.32 5.86 9.43
N PRO A 143 12.70 7.12 9.17
CA PRO A 143 13.17 7.49 7.85
C PRO A 143 14.44 6.71 7.50
N TRP A 144 14.73 6.57 6.21
CA TRP A 144 15.95 5.91 5.74
C TRP A 144 17.22 6.63 6.20
N ILE A 145 17.16 7.96 6.27
CA ILE A 145 18.24 8.82 6.73
C ILE A 145 17.71 9.69 7.86
N SER A 146 18.42 9.72 8.99
CA SER A 146 18.15 10.67 10.07
C SER A 146 18.89 11.97 9.77
N SER A 147 18.17 13.08 9.65
CA SER A 147 18.80 14.40 9.74
C SER A 147 19.30 14.58 11.18
N TYR A 148 20.62 14.77 11.33
CA TYR A 148 21.25 15.17 12.58
C TYR A 148 21.30 16.69 12.69
#